data_AF-H1PLI8-F1
#
_entry.id   AF-H1PLI8-F1
#
_cell.length_a   1.000
_cell.length_b   1.000
_cell.length_c   1.000
_cell.angle_alpha   90.00
_cell.angle_beta   90.00
_cell.angle_gamma   90.00
#
_symmetry.space_group_name_H-M   'P 1'
#
loop_
_entity.id
_entity.type
_entity.pdbx_description
1 polymer ?
#
loop_
_entity_poly.entity_id
_entity_poly.type
_entity_poly.pdbx_seq_one_letter_code
_entity_poly.pdbx_strand_id
1 'polypeptide(L)'
;MKVKIVSKSGRIPKYGTEQSAGFDLPAYLPSGSIVLEKGKRMLVPTGIFIELPCGYEAQVRARSGLAIKNGIGLVNGIGTVDADYRGELKVPMINWSDEDFTINDGDRIAQVVI
;
A
#
# COMPACT_ATOMS: atom_id res chain seq x y z
N MET A 1 14.82 12.27 9.61
CA MET A 1 13.92 11.28 10.24
C MET A 1 14.43 9.87 9.95
N LYS A 2 14.45 8.95 10.92
CA LYS A 2 14.80 7.54 10.69
C LYS A 2 13.56 6.68 10.89
N VAL A 3 13.14 5.97 9.85
CA VAL A 3 12.01 5.02 9.89
C VAL A 3 12.60 3.62 9.81
N LYS A 4 12.26 2.76 10.76
CA LYS A 4 12.68 1.35 10.69
C LYS A 4 11.64 0.57 9.90
N ILE A 5 12.09 -0.26 8.98
CA ILE A 5 11.21 -1.06 8.12
C ILE A 5 11.63 -2.52 8.22
N VAL A 6 10.65 -3.39 8.40
CA VAL A 6 10.79 -4.85 8.25
C VAL A 6 9.92 -5.29 7.08
N SER A 7 10.46 -6.15 6.21
CA SER A 7 9.74 -6.70 5.06
C SER A 7 9.80 -8.22 5.05
N LYS A 8 8.63 -8.87 5.08
CA LYS A 8 8.51 -10.33 4.94
C LYS A 8 8.80 -10.82 3.52
N SER A 9 8.61 -9.98 2.52
CA SER A 9 8.91 -10.32 1.11
C SER A 9 10.38 -10.09 0.75
N GLY A 10 11.17 -9.45 1.62
CA GLY A 10 12.52 -8.96 1.30
C GLY A 10 12.53 -7.69 0.43
N ARG A 11 11.40 -7.28 -0.14
CA ARG A 11 11.27 -6.01 -0.87
C ARG A 11 11.21 -4.87 0.13
N ILE A 12 12.32 -4.15 0.29
CA ILE A 12 12.38 -2.93 1.11
C ILE A 12 11.88 -1.76 0.26
N PRO A 13 10.81 -1.05 0.66
CA PRO A 13 10.35 0.14 -0.03
C PRO A 13 11.43 1.22 -0.10
N LYS A 14 11.50 1.92 -1.23
CA LYS A 14 12.44 3.01 -1.47
C LYS A 14 11.73 4.17 -2.16
N TYR A 15 12.21 5.38 -1.88
CA TYR A 15 11.87 6.54 -2.68
C TYR A 15 12.38 6.34 -4.11
N GLY A 16 11.54 6.62 -5.11
CA GLY A 16 11.88 6.41 -6.52
C GLY A 16 12.95 7.38 -7.02
N THR A 17 12.94 8.60 -6.49
CA THR A 17 13.89 9.68 -6.77
C THR A 17 14.15 10.49 -5.51
N GLU A 18 15.18 11.34 -5.52
CA GLU A 18 15.48 12.25 -4.40
C GLU A 18 14.35 13.26 -4.12
N GLN A 19 13.51 13.54 -5.11
CA GLN A 19 12.38 14.48 -5.00
C GLN A 19 11.05 13.78 -4.72
N SER A 20 11.05 12.46 -4.54
CA SER A 20 9.82 11.71 -4.28
C SER A 20 9.29 12.02 -2.88
N ALA A 21 8.03 12.43 -2.79
CA ALA A 21 7.37 12.68 -1.50
C ALA A 21 7.07 11.39 -0.72
N GLY A 22 7.00 10.25 -1.40
CA GLY A 22 6.65 8.96 -0.80
C GLY A 22 7.31 7.78 -1.49
N PHE A 23 7.08 6.59 -0.93
CA PHE A 23 7.53 5.32 -1.50
C PHE A 23 6.35 4.38 -1.74
N ASP A 24 6.46 3.52 -2.75
CA ASP A 24 5.41 2.57 -3.12
C ASP A 24 5.37 1.38 -2.14
N LEU A 25 4.17 0.88 -1.86
CA LEU A 25 3.92 -0.37 -1.14
C LEU A 25 3.59 -1.48 -2.15
N PRO A 26 4.41 -2.54 -2.24
CA PRO A 26 4.10 -3.71 -3.04
C PRO A 26 3.12 -4.64 -2.30
N ALA A 27 2.25 -5.31 -3.05
CA ALA A 27 1.48 -6.44 -2.54
C ALA A 27 2.44 -7.59 -2.15
N TYR A 28 2.08 -8.35 -1.10
CA TYR A 28 2.77 -9.57 -0.70
C TYR A 28 1.82 -10.76 -0.75
N LEU A 29 1.88 -11.50 -1.85
CA LEU A 29 0.99 -12.60 -2.18
C LEU A 29 1.83 -13.84 -2.51
N PRO A 30 2.26 -14.63 -1.52
CA PRO A 30 3.06 -15.84 -1.74
C PRO A 30 2.43 -16.86 -2.71
N SER A 31 1.11 -16.80 -2.89
CA SER A 31 0.35 -17.65 -3.80
C SER A 31 0.24 -17.11 -5.25
N GLY A 32 0.91 -16.00 -5.57
CA GLY A 32 1.03 -15.47 -6.93
C GLY A 32 0.14 -14.25 -7.20
N SER A 33 -1.18 -14.40 -7.17
CA SER A 33 -2.11 -13.29 -7.45
C SER A 33 -3.47 -13.48 -6.76
N ILE A 34 -4.23 -12.39 -6.71
CA ILE A 34 -5.62 -12.35 -6.24
C ILE A 34 -6.44 -11.50 -7.20
N VAL A 35 -7.73 -11.80 -7.34
CA VAL A 35 -8.67 -11.00 -8.13
C VAL A 35 -9.49 -10.13 -7.18
N LEU A 36 -9.46 -8.82 -7.40
CA LEU A 36 -10.38 -7.88 -6.80
C LEU A 36 -11.55 -7.66 -7.76
N GLU A 37 -12.62 -8.42 -7.52
CA GLU A 37 -13.85 -8.35 -8.30
C GLU A 37 -14.42 -6.93 -8.36
N LYS A 38 -15.07 -6.61 -9.48
CA LYS A 38 -15.75 -5.33 -9.66
C LYS A 38 -16.74 -5.01 -8.53
N GLY A 39 -16.70 -3.77 -8.04
CA GLY A 39 -17.53 -3.29 -6.94
C GLY A 39 -17.20 -3.91 -5.56
N LYS A 40 -16.16 -4.76 -5.45
CA LYS A 40 -15.75 -5.35 -4.18
C LYS A 40 -14.60 -4.58 -3.54
N ARG A 41 -14.38 -4.89 -2.26
CA ARG A 41 -13.25 -4.42 -1.47
C ARG A 41 -12.52 -5.59 -0.86
N MET A 42 -11.22 -5.42 -0.67
CA MET A 42 -10.39 -6.42 0.00
C MET A 42 -9.23 -5.77 0.75
N LEU A 43 -8.74 -6.47 1.77
CA LEU A 43 -7.56 -6.06 2.53
C LEU A 43 -6.32 -6.78 1.98
N VAL A 44 -5.45 -6.06 1.27
CA VAL A 44 -4.29 -6.65 0.60
C VAL A 44 -3.05 -6.54 1.50
N PRO A 45 -2.40 -7.67 1.84
CA PRO A 45 -1.16 -7.66 2.61
C PRO A 45 0.02 -7.10 1.81
N THR A 46 0.98 -6.50 2.51
CA THR A 46 2.23 -5.97 1.90
C THR A 46 3.47 -6.63 2.48
N GLY A 47 3.33 -7.34 3.60
CA GLY A 47 4.45 -7.87 4.37
C GLY A 47 5.34 -6.78 4.98
N ILE A 48 4.94 -5.49 4.92
CA ILE A 48 5.71 -4.35 5.44
C ILE A 48 5.24 -3.99 6.84
N PHE A 49 6.20 -3.76 7.72
CA PHE A 49 6.02 -3.26 9.07
C PHE A 49 6.92 -2.03 9.23
N ILE A 50 6.41 -0.99 9.86
CA ILE A 50 7.17 0.24 10.08
C ILE A 50 7.15 0.62 11.56
N GLU A 51 8.22 1.28 11.99
CA GLU A 51 8.29 1.99 13.26
C GLU A 51 8.64 3.45 12.94
N LEU A 52 7.71 4.34 13.29
CA LEU A 52 7.87 5.78 13.15
C LEU A 52 8.37 6.39 14.47
N PRO A 53 9.11 7.51 14.41
CA PRO A 53 9.41 8.29 15.61
C PRO A 53 8.14 8.93 16.19
N CYS A 54 8.14 9.16 17.50
CA CYS A 54 7.05 9.87 18.19
C CYS A 54 6.80 11.25 17.55
N GLY A 55 5.52 11.62 17.39
CA GLY A 55 5.10 12.90 16.80
C GLY A 55 4.95 12.89 15.27
N TYR A 56 5.07 11.72 14.62
CA TYR A 56 4.88 11.54 13.18
C TYR A 56 3.76 10.55 12.90
N GLU A 57 3.14 10.67 11.74
CA GLU A 57 2.26 9.66 11.15
C GLU A 57 2.79 9.26 9.78
N ALA A 58 2.44 8.07 9.32
CA ALA A 58 2.56 7.72 7.91
C ALA A 58 1.16 7.68 7.28
N GLN A 59 1.04 8.25 6.09
CA GLN A 59 -0.19 8.29 5.32
C GLN A 59 -0.10 7.31 4.14
N VAL A 60 -0.95 6.29 4.16
CA VAL A 60 -1.15 5.38 3.04
C VAL A 60 -2.14 6.02 2.07
N ARG A 61 -1.68 6.31 0.86
CA ARG A 61 -2.45 6.99 -0.19
C ARG A 61 -2.61 6.09 -1.43
N ALA A 62 -3.69 6.30 -2.17
CA ALA A 62 -3.91 5.64 -3.45
C ALA A 62 -2.83 6.04 -4.48
N ARG A 63 -2.54 5.15 -5.44
CA ARG A 63 -1.69 5.47 -6.59
C ARG A 63 -2.56 6.01 -7.72
N SER A 64 -2.25 7.22 -8.19
CA SER A 64 -3.06 7.91 -9.21
C SER A 64 -3.25 7.09 -10.49
N GLY A 65 -2.20 6.36 -10.92
CA GLY A 65 -2.26 5.48 -12.07
C GLY A 65 -3.28 4.35 -11.93
N LEU A 66 -3.35 3.70 -10.76
CA LEU A 66 -4.33 2.65 -10.49
C LEU A 66 -5.75 3.21 -10.40
N ALA A 67 -5.89 4.39 -9.78
CA ALA A 67 -7.18 5.06 -9.65
C ALA A 67 -7.79 5.41 -11.02
N ILE A 68 -7.04 6.10 -11.88
CA ILE A 68 -7.61 6.59 -13.15
C ILE A 68 -7.66 5.53 -14.25
N LYS A 69 -6.71 4.58 -14.28
CA LYS A 69 -6.65 3.58 -15.36
C LYS A 69 -7.46 2.33 -15.07
N ASN A 70 -7.64 1.99 -13.79
CA ASN A 70 -8.23 0.72 -13.37
C ASN A 70 -9.39 0.89 -12.37
N GLY A 71 -9.75 2.12 -11.99
CA GLY A 71 -10.81 2.38 -11.01
C GLY A 71 -10.47 1.91 -9.60
N ILE A 72 -9.18 1.73 -9.29
CA ILE A 72 -8.75 1.16 -8.00
C ILE A 72 -8.45 2.26 -6.99
N GLY A 73 -9.16 2.22 -5.87
CA GLY A 73 -9.02 3.17 -4.76
C GLY A 73 -8.73 2.51 -3.43
N LEU A 74 -8.67 3.33 -2.38
CA LEU A 74 -8.62 2.89 -0.99
C LEU A 74 -9.97 3.12 -0.32
N VAL A 75 -10.47 2.12 0.40
CA VAL A 75 -11.77 2.19 1.10
C VAL A 75 -11.79 3.33 2.12
N ASN A 76 -10.67 3.58 2.78
CA ASN A 76 -10.52 4.60 3.82
C ASN A 76 -10.02 5.95 3.30
N GLY A 77 -9.88 6.13 1.97
CA GLY A 77 -9.32 7.36 1.38
C GLY A 77 -7.82 7.50 1.66
N ILE A 78 -7.47 8.07 2.80
CA ILE A 78 -6.09 8.17 3.31
C ILE A 78 -6.01 7.33 4.58
N GLY A 79 -5.13 6.32 4.60
CA GLY A 79 -4.88 5.54 5.80
C GLY A 79 -3.88 6.22 6.70
N THR A 80 -4.26 6.49 7.94
CA THR A 80 -3.33 6.94 8.99
C THR A 80 -2.64 5.74 9.63
N VAL A 81 -1.33 5.86 9.82
CA VAL A 81 -0.51 4.92 10.58
C VAL A 81 0.21 5.71 11.67
N ASP A 82 -0.23 5.50 12.90
CA ASP A 82 0.31 6.17 14.08
C ASP A 82 1.70 5.64 14.47
N ALA A 83 2.46 6.44 15.22
CA ALA A 83 3.82 6.08 15.63
C ALA A 83 3.91 4.88 16.59
N ASP A 84 2.81 4.50 17.25
CA ASP A 84 2.72 3.33 18.11
C ASP A 84 2.24 2.06 17.37
N TYR A 85 1.82 2.18 16.10
CA TYR A 85 1.41 1.04 15.30
C TYR A 85 2.60 0.12 14.99
N ARG A 86 2.45 -1.17 15.27
CA ARG A 86 3.46 -2.21 14.98
C ARG A 86 2.92 -3.37 14.15
N GLY A 87 1.67 -3.24 13.69
CA GLY A 87 1.06 -4.23 12.81
C GLY A 87 1.64 -4.16 11.39
N GLU A 88 1.20 -5.10 10.57
CA GLU A 88 1.48 -5.07 9.13
C GLU A 88 0.71 -3.90 8.49
N LEU A 89 1.35 -3.19 7.56
CA LEU A 89 0.68 -2.23 6.69
C LEU A 89 -0.14 -2.98 5.65
N LYS A 90 -1.41 -3.24 5.92
CA LYS A 90 -2.33 -3.80 4.92
C LYS A 90 -3.11 -2.69 4.23
N VAL A 91 -3.39 -2.86 2.95
CA VAL A 91 -4.02 -1.84 2.10
C VAL A 91 -5.47 -2.22 1.85
N PRO A 92 -6.46 -1.50 2.41
CA PRO A 92 -7.87 -1.76 2.14
C PRO A 92 -8.26 -1.19 0.77
N MET A 93 -8.21 -2.02 -0.27
CA MET A 93 -8.46 -1.63 -1.65
C MET A 93 -9.93 -1.82 -2.02
N ILE A 94 -10.41 -1.01 -2.96
CA ILE A 94 -11.74 -1.11 -3.57
C ILE A 94 -11.64 -0.94 -5.08
N ASN A 95 -12.43 -1.72 -5.81
CA ASN A 95 -12.56 -1.64 -7.26
C ASN A 95 -13.87 -0.95 -7.63
N TRP A 96 -13.77 0.29 -8.13
CA TRP A 96 -14.89 1.09 -8.61
C TRP A 96 -15.14 0.96 -10.11
N SER A 97 -14.33 0.16 -10.82
CA SER A 97 -14.54 -0.08 -12.24
C SER A 97 -15.61 -1.14 -12.50
N ASP A 98 -15.95 -1.31 -13.78
CA ASP A 98 -16.88 -2.34 -14.25
C ASP A 98 -16.21 -3.67 -14.62
N GLU A 99 -14.89 -3.77 -14.41
CA GLU A 99 -14.05 -4.93 -14.76
C GLU A 99 -13.34 -5.48 -13.51
N ASP A 100 -13.05 -6.77 -13.51
CA ASP A 100 -12.25 -7.37 -12.44
C ASP A 100 -10.78 -6.94 -12.54
N PHE A 101 -10.12 -6.77 -11.40
CA PHE A 101 -8.72 -6.34 -11.34
C PHE A 101 -7.83 -7.39 -10.67
N THR A 102 -6.88 -7.94 -11.43
CA THR A 102 -5.89 -8.88 -10.89
C THR A 102 -4.73 -8.13 -10.26
N ILE A 103 -4.47 -8.42 -8.98
CA ILE A 103 -3.31 -7.94 -8.23
C ILE A 103 -2.30 -9.09 -8.15
N ASN A 104 -1.11 -8.89 -8.71
CA ASN A 104 -0.03 -9.86 -8.63
C ASN A 104 0.90 -9.57 -7.45
N ASP A 105 1.64 -10.59 -7.00
CA ASP A 105 2.69 -10.40 -6.02
C ASP A 105 3.69 -9.35 -6.51
N GLY A 106 4.00 -8.38 -5.64
CA GLY A 106 4.93 -7.31 -5.95
C GLY A 106 4.33 -6.11 -6.70
N ASP A 107 3.08 -6.20 -7.16
CA ASP A 107 2.41 -5.03 -7.74
C ASP A 107 2.37 -3.90 -6.73
N ARG A 108 2.70 -2.69 -7.18
CA ARG A 108 2.69 -1.49 -6.34
C ARG A 108 1.25 -1.02 -6.20
N ILE A 109 0.66 -1.23 -5.02
CA ILE A 109 -0.77 -1.06 -4.78
C ILE A 109 -1.14 0.25 -4.07
N ALA A 110 -0.22 0.81 -3.29
CA ALA A 110 -0.38 2.07 -2.58
C ALA A 110 0.96 2.81 -2.49
N GLN A 111 0.95 4.02 -1.93
CA GLN A 111 2.15 4.77 -1.61
C GLN A 111 2.07 5.35 -0.19
N VAL A 112 3.21 5.54 0.45
CA VAL A 112 3.32 6.08 1.80
C VAL A 112 4.04 7.42 1.78
N VAL A 113 3.47 8.40 2.49
CA VAL A 113 4.08 9.70 2.80
C VAL A 113 4.22 9.78 4.33
N ILE A 114 5.28 10.41 4.85
CA ILE A 114 5.57 10.54 6.28
C ILE A 114 5.91 12.00 6.57
#